data_AF-A0A9X7Z913-F1
#
_entry.id   AF-A0A9X7Z913-F1
#
_cell.length_a   1.000
_cell.length_b   1.000
_cell.length_c   1.000
_cell.angle_alpha   90.00
_cell.angle_beta   90.00
_cell.angle_gamma   90.00
#
_symmetry.space_group_name_H-M   'P 1'
#
loop_
_entity.id
_entity.type
_entity.pdbx_description
1 polymer ?
#
loop_
_entity_poly.entity_id
_entity_poly.type
_entity_poly.pdbx_seq_one_letter_code
_entity_poly.pdbx_strand_id
1 'polypeptide(L)'
;MNMQMGMSEHDMVTMLLAEEKRVAGEYVLATVEANCQTVHDVFARLLQNTLQTQRQVFKVMEQNNWYPAPSPAPSQEVQKQIQRGQQTKQETDQFLGAIGASRDAAANQMLNGAAQQAGMNHQRPM
;
A
#
# COMPACT_ATOMS: atom_id res chain seq x y z
N MET A 1 44.52 8.02 -6.58
CA MET A 1 43.95 7.51 -7.86
C MET A 1 42.45 7.66 -7.76
N ASN A 2 41.89 8.74 -8.34
CA ASN A 2 40.45 8.94 -8.44
C ASN A 2 39.91 7.99 -9.49
N MET A 3 39.08 7.02 -9.10
CA MET A 3 38.26 6.27 -10.04
C MET A 3 37.13 7.17 -10.55
N GLN A 4 37.46 8.14 -11.42
CA GLN A 4 36.48 8.68 -12.35
C GLN A 4 36.29 7.63 -13.45
N MET A 5 35.39 6.67 -13.18
CA MET A 5 34.72 5.95 -14.26
C MET A 5 34.08 7.01 -15.17
N GLY A 6 34.37 7.00 -16.47
CA GLY A 6 34.01 8.03 -17.45
C GLY A 6 32.51 8.22 -17.73
N MET A 7 31.66 8.11 -16.72
CA MET A 7 30.24 8.43 -16.77
C MET A 7 30.03 9.92 -16.55
N SER A 8 29.12 10.51 -17.33
CA SER A 8 28.69 11.90 -17.10
C SER A 8 27.84 12.01 -15.83
N GLU A 9 27.69 13.22 -15.30
CA GLU A 9 26.77 13.49 -14.19
C GLU A 9 25.32 13.11 -14.54
N HIS A 10 24.93 13.30 -15.80
CA HIS A 10 23.66 12.83 -16.35
C HIS A 10 23.51 11.31 -16.26
N ASP A 11 24.54 10.54 -16.60
CA ASP A 11 24.50 9.07 -16.53
C ASP A 11 24.44 8.59 -15.08
N MET A 12 25.20 9.24 -14.19
CA MET A 12 25.19 8.95 -12.76
C MET A 12 23.82 9.17 -12.14
N VAL A 13 23.18 10.32 -12.40
CA VAL A 13 21.86 10.63 -11.84
C VAL A 13 20.75 9.78 -12.48
N THR A 14 20.89 9.42 -13.77
CA THR A 14 19.97 8.51 -14.44
C THR A 14 20.03 7.10 -13.84
N MET A 15 21.23 6.60 -13.56
CA MET A 15 21.43 5.33 -12.86
C MET A 15 20.83 5.37 -11.46
N LEU A 16 21.10 6.45 -10.70
CA LEU A 16 20.53 6.64 -9.38
C LEU A 16 19.00 6.66 -9.42
N LEU A 17 18.39 7.39 -10.36
CA LEU A 17 16.94 7.43 -10.54
C LEU A 17 16.36 6.04 -10.83
N ALA A 18 17.04 5.23 -11.64
CA ALA A 18 16.61 3.87 -11.96
C ALA A 18 16.65 2.97 -10.72
N GLU A 19 17.72 3.03 -9.93
CA GLU A 19 17.85 2.25 -8.70
C GLU A 19 16.80 2.68 -7.66
N GLU A 20 16.61 3.98 -7.44
CA GLU A 20 15.58 4.49 -6.51
C GLU A 20 14.17 4.02 -6.90
N LYS A 21 13.85 3.98 -8.21
CA LYS A 21 12.57 3.43 -8.70
C LYS A 21 12.43 1.93 -8.43
N ARG A 22 13.49 1.16 -8.68
CA ARG A 22 13.49 -0.30 -8.43
C ARG A 22 13.29 -0.59 -6.94
N VAL A 23 14.11 0.04 -6.09
CA VAL A 23 14.09 -0.17 -4.64
C VAL A 23 12.77 0.31 -4.01
N ALA A 24 12.19 1.41 -4.50
CA ALA A 24 10.86 1.83 -4.06
C ALA A 24 9.79 0.75 -4.35
N GLY A 25 9.83 0.12 -5.53
CA GLY A 25 8.93 -0.98 -5.87
C GLY A 25 9.10 -2.19 -4.95
N GLU A 26 10.34 -2.56 -4.65
CA GLU A 26 10.65 -3.65 -3.71
C GLU A 26 10.17 -3.34 -2.29
N TYR A 27 10.34 -2.12 -1.80
CA TYR A 27 9.82 -1.73 -0.49
C TYR A 27 8.31 -1.67 -0.43
N VAL A 28 7.62 -1.34 -1.52
CA VAL A 28 6.15 -1.45 -1.60
C VAL A 28 5.73 -2.91 -1.40
N LEU A 29 6.31 -3.84 -2.18
CA LEU A 29 6.00 -5.28 -2.06
C LEU A 29 6.31 -5.79 -0.65
N ALA A 30 7.49 -5.49 -0.13
CA ALA A 30 7.89 -5.90 1.20
C ALA A 30 7.00 -5.31 2.31
N THR A 31 6.48 -4.09 2.13
CA THR A 31 5.52 -3.49 3.06
C THR A 31 4.19 -4.24 3.04
N VAL A 32 3.62 -4.50 1.84
CA VAL A 32 2.27 -5.10 1.74
C VAL A 32 2.25 -6.61 2.02
N GLU A 33 3.38 -7.31 1.86
CA GLU A 33 3.49 -8.75 2.13
C GLU A 33 4.05 -9.07 3.54
N ALA A 34 4.50 -8.07 4.31
CA ALA A 34 5.02 -8.28 5.64
C ALA A 34 3.93 -8.68 6.64
N ASN A 35 3.98 -9.93 7.12
CA ASN A 35 3.09 -10.42 8.17
C ASN A 35 3.42 -9.89 9.59
N CYS A 36 4.66 -9.42 9.81
CA CYS A 36 5.10 -8.87 11.09
C CYS A 36 5.03 -7.34 11.08
N GLN A 37 4.28 -6.74 12.02
CA GLN A 37 4.11 -5.28 12.11
C GLN A 37 5.44 -4.53 12.14
N THR A 38 6.43 -5.02 12.90
CA THR A 38 7.74 -4.37 12.98
C THR A 38 8.45 -4.35 11.63
N VAL A 39 8.34 -5.43 10.85
CA VAL A 39 8.95 -5.53 9.52
C VAL A 39 8.21 -4.62 8.53
N HIS A 40 6.89 -4.61 8.57
CA HIS A 40 6.04 -3.67 7.83
C HIS A 40 6.50 -2.22 8.08
N ASP A 41 6.64 -1.82 9.35
CA ASP A 41 6.99 -0.44 9.71
C ASP A 41 8.41 -0.05 9.31
N VAL A 42 9.33 -1.02 9.25
CA VAL A 42 10.67 -0.80 8.71
C VAL A 42 10.60 -0.51 7.21
N PHE A 43 9.92 -1.36 6.43
CA PHE A 43 9.81 -1.15 4.98
C PHE A 43 8.99 0.09 4.62
N ALA A 44 7.93 0.41 5.37
CA ALA A 44 7.16 1.64 5.18
C ALA A 44 8.02 2.89 5.38
N ARG A 45 8.91 2.89 6.40
CA ARG A 45 9.85 4.00 6.63
C ARG A 45 10.92 4.08 5.53
N LEU A 46 11.47 2.94 5.11
CA LEU A 46 12.44 2.89 4.01
C LEU A 46 11.83 3.39 2.70
N LEU A 47 10.59 3.00 2.39
CA LEU A 47 9.83 3.51 1.26
C LEU A 47 9.66 5.02 1.35
N GLN A 48 9.22 5.55 2.50
CA GLN A 48 9.03 6.98 2.67
C GLN A 48 10.32 7.79 2.48
N ASN A 49 11.45 7.27 2.97
CA ASN A 49 12.78 7.87 2.77
C ASN A 49 13.18 7.83 1.29
N THR A 50 13.00 6.71 0.62
CA THR A 50 13.29 6.52 -0.82
C THR A 50 12.48 7.51 -1.67
N LEU A 51 11.19 7.70 -1.37
CA LEU A 51 10.34 8.68 -2.06
C LEU A 51 10.82 10.13 -1.86
N GLN A 52 11.40 10.45 -0.70
CA GLN A 52 11.99 11.78 -0.45
C GLN A 52 13.29 11.97 -1.25
N THR A 53 14.18 10.96 -1.27
CA THR A 53 15.40 10.97 -2.08
C THR A 53 15.07 11.10 -3.56
N GLN A 54 14.14 10.29 -4.07
CA GLN A 54 13.69 10.37 -5.46
C GLN A 54 13.17 11.77 -5.83
N ARG A 55 12.46 12.45 -4.92
CA ARG A 55 12.03 13.84 -5.14
C ARG A 55 13.21 14.81 -5.29
N GLN A 56 14.28 14.61 -4.54
CA GLN A 56 15.49 15.44 -4.67
C GLN A 56 16.19 15.18 -6.00
N VAL A 57 16.33 13.91 -6.38
CA VAL A 57 16.88 13.49 -7.68
C VAL A 57 16.10 14.13 -8.83
N PHE A 58 14.76 14.07 -8.80
CA PHE A 58 13.93 14.72 -9.81
C PHE A 58 14.16 16.23 -9.91
N LYS A 59 14.23 16.94 -8.77
CA LYS A 59 14.49 18.39 -8.78
C LYS A 59 15.83 18.73 -9.42
N VAL A 60 16.89 17.95 -9.11
CA VAL A 60 18.20 18.15 -9.71
C VAL A 60 18.15 17.90 -11.22
N MET A 61 17.50 16.81 -11.66
CA MET A 61 17.40 16.52 -13.09
C MET A 61 16.54 17.55 -13.83
N GLU A 62 15.47 18.08 -13.21
CA GLU A 62 14.64 19.15 -13.77
C GLU A 62 15.45 20.45 -13.96
N GLN A 63 16.19 20.88 -12.94
CA GLN A 63 17.04 22.09 -13.00
C GLN A 63 18.10 22.02 -14.10
N ASN A 64 18.58 20.82 -14.40
CA ASN A 64 19.60 20.59 -15.44
C ASN A 64 19.01 20.24 -16.82
N ASN A 65 17.68 20.27 -16.98
CA ASN A 65 16.98 19.84 -18.21
C ASN A 65 17.29 18.39 -18.63
N TRP A 66 17.60 17.54 -17.65
CA TRP A 66 17.93 16.12 -17.84
C TRP A 66 16.72 15.20 -17.74
N TYR A 67 15.60 15.71 -17.23
CA TYR A 67 14.36 14.96 -17.15
C TYR A 67 13.28 15.67 -17.97
N PRO A 68 12.76 15.07 -19.05
CA PRO A 68 11.61 15.60 -19.73
C PRO A 68 10.39 15.41 -18.82
N ALA A 69 9.99 16.48 -18.12
CA ALA A 69 8.77 16.45 -17.34
C ALA A 69 7.59 16.13 -18.29
N PRO A 70 6.71 15.18 -17.93
CA PRO A 70 5.51 14.93 -18.71
C PRO A 70 4.67 16.21 -18.76
N SER A 71 3.91 16.38 -19.84
CA SER A 71 2.96 17.49 -19.96
C SER A 71 2.03 17.51 -18.74
N PRO A 72 1.69 18.69 -18.19
CA PRO A 72 0.74 18.79 -17.10
C PRO A 72 -0.54 18.01 -17.41
N ALA A 73 -1.00 17.20 -16.47
CA ALA A 73 -2.23 16.46 -16.63
C ALA A 73 -3.43 17.43 -16.65
N PRO A 74 -4.43 17.22 -17.52
CA PRO A 74 -5.66 18.02 -17.49
C PRO A 74 -6.36 17.91 -16.13
N SER A 75 -6.74 19.04 -15.54
CA SER A 75 -7.38 19.06 -14.21
C SER A 75 -8.61 18.16 -14.10
N GLN A 76 -9.38 18.04 -15.20
CA GLN A 76 -10.53 17.14 -15.26
C GLN A 76 -10.15 15.66 -15.12
N GLU A 77 -9.03 15.23 -15.70
CA GLU A 77 -8.56 13.84 -15.58
C GLU A 77 -8.05 13.57 -14.17
N VAL A 78 -7.31 14.51 -13.57
CA VAL A 78 -6.91 14.43 -12.15
C VAL A 78 -8.15 14.29 -11.25
N GLN A 79 -9.16 15.13 -11.45
CA GLN A 79 -10.40 15.11 -10.67
C GLN A 79 -11.16 13.79 -10.82
N LYS A 80 -11.18 13.21 -12.02
CA LYS A 80 -11.79 11.91 -12.30
C LYS A 80 -11.08 10.78 -11.56
N GLN A 81 -9.74 10.80 -11.51
CA GLN A 81 -8.98 9.80 -10.76
C GLN A 81 -9.20 9.93 -9.25
N ILE A 82 -9.31 11.16 -8.73
CA ILE A 82 -9.67 11.40 -7.31
C ILE A 82 -11.04 10.82 -6.99
N GLN A 83 -12.05 11.10 -7.82
CA GLN A 83 -13.41 10.57 -7.63
C GLN A 83 -13.43 9.04 -7.67
N ARG A 84 -12.72 8.42 -8.61
CA ARG A 84 -12.57 6.95 -8.66
C ARG A 84 -11.95 6.40 -7.39
N GLY A 85 -10.85 7.00 -6.92
CA GLY A 85 -10.20 6.57 -5.68
C GLY A 85 -11.12 6.65 -4.46
N GLN A 86 -11.94 7.71 -4.36
CA GLN A 86 -12.94 7.85 -3.31
C GLN A 86 -14.02 6.78 -3.39
N GLN A 87 -14.52 6.49 -4.60
CA GLN A 87 -15.50 5.43 -4.82
C GLN A 87 -14.93 4.06 -4.44
N THR A 88 -13.73 3.72 -4.91
CA THR A 88 -13.06 2.46 -4.58
C THR A 88 -12.87 2.31 -3.07
N LYS A 89 -12.54 3.39 -2.37
CA LYS A 89 -12.45 3.38 -0.90
C LYS A 89 -13.80 3.04 -0.26
N GLN A 90 -14.88 3.72 -0.67
CA GLN A 90 -16.21 3.47 -0.13
C GLN A 90 -16.69 2.02 -0.36
N GLU A 91 -16.43 1.47 -1.54
CA GLU A 91 -16.75 0.08 -1.88
C GLU A 91 -15.93 -0.90 -1.03
N THR A 92 -14.65 -0.60 -0.82
CA THR A 92 -13.75 -1.41 0.04
C THR A 92 -14.24 -1.41 1.49
N ASP A 93 -14.59 -0.24 2.03
CA ASP A 93 -15.07 -0.10 3.41
C ASP A 93 -16.39 -0.87 3.61
N GLN A 94 -17.31 -0.82 2.64
CA GLN A 94 -18.57 -1.59 2.66
C GLN A 94 -18.31 -3.10 2.63
N PHE A 95 -17.39 -3.56 1.78
CA PHE A 95 -17.03 -4.96 1.67
C PHE A 95 -16.44 -5.51 2.98
N LEU A 96 -15.50 -4.76 3.59
CA LEU A 96 -14.92 -5.13 4.88
C LEU A 96 -15.98 -5.19 6.00
N GLY A 97 -16.91 -4.23 6.02
CA GLY A 97 -18.04 -4.25 6.94
C GLY A 97 -18.94 -5.47 6.75
N ALA A 98 -19.25 -5.84 5.50
CA ALA A 98 -20.06 -7.03 5.19
C ALA A 98 -19.38 -8.33 5.64
N ILE A 99 -18.05 -8.45 5.48
CA ILE A 99 -17.28 -9.59 5.99
C ILE A 99 -17.36 -9.67 7.52
N GLY A 100 -17.16 -8.54 8.22
CA GLY A 100 -17.24 -8.47 9.68
C GLY A 100 -18.61 -8.90 10.20
N ALA A 101 -19.67 -8.29 9.69
CA ALA A 101 -21.05 -8.61 10.07
C ALA A 101 -21.43 -10.07 9.78
N SER A 102 -20.96 -10.64 8.66
CA SER A 102 -21.21 -12.05 8.33
C SER A 102 -20.54 -13.00 9.33
N ARG A 103 -19.33 -12.66 9.81
CA ARG A 103 -18.63 -13.45 10.84
C ARG A 103 -19.35 -13.40 12.18
N ASP A 104 -19.82 -12.22 12.58
CA ASP A 104 -20.56 -12.04 13.85
C ASP A 104 -21.92 -12.77 13.82
N ALA A 105 -22.63 -12.73 12.69
CA ALA A 105 -23.89 -13.45 12.51
C ALA A 105 -23.70 -14.98 12.59
N ALA A 106 -22.64 -15.52 11.98
CA ALA A 106 -22.31 -16.93 12.05
C ALA A 106 -21.94 -17.38 13.48
N ALA A 107 -21.17 -16.56 14.21
CA ALA A 107 -20.82 -16.83 15.61
C ALA A 107 -22.06 -16.88 16.52
N ASN A 108 -23.00 -15.94 16.35
CA ASN A 108 -24.24 -15.89 17.14
C ASN A 108 -25.18 -17.08 16.85
N GLN A 109 -25.23 -17.58 15.61
CA GLN A 109 -26.05 -18.76 15.28
C GLN A 109 -25.50 -20.04 15.93
N MET A 110 -24.17 -20.21 16.01
CA MET A 110 -23.56 -21.36 16.69
C MET A 110 -23.80 -21.35 18.21
N LEU A 111 -23.67 -20.18 18.85
CA LEU A 111 -23.94 -20.01 20.29
C LEU A 111 -25.41 -20.33 20.66
N ASN A 112 -26.36 -19.82 19.87
CA ASN A 112 -27.79 -20.06 20.13
C ASN A 112 -28.21 -21.52 19.84
N GLY A 113 -27.60 -22.17 18.84
CA GLY A 113 -27.84 -23.60 18.57
C GLY A 113 -27.34 -24.52 19.70
N ALA A 114 -26.18 -24.21 20.28
CA ALA A 114 -25.64 -24.97 21.41
C ALA A 114 -26.48 -24.79 22.70
N ALA A 115 -27.01 -23.58 22.94
CA ALA A 115 -27.87 -23.31 24.09
C ALA A 115 -29.23 -24.03 24.02
N GLN A 116 -29.82 -24.16 22.82
CA GLN A 116 -31.09 -24.89 22.64
C GLN A 116 -30.95 -26.41 22.85
N GLN A 117 -29.81 -27.01 22.50
CA GLN A 117 -29.57 -28.44 22.74
C GLN A 117 -29.31 -28.77 24.22
N ALA A 118 -28.67 -27.86 24.97
CA ALA A 118 -28.43 -28.03 26.40
C ALA A 118 -29.72 -27.97 27.24
N GLY A 119 -30.70 -27.14 26.83
CA GLY A 119 -31.99 -27.01 27.52
C GLY A 119 -32.93 -28.22 27.36
N MET A 120 -32.76 -29.04 26.32
CA MET A 120 -33.61 -30.21 26.05
C MET A 120 -33.21 -31.47 26.84
N ASN A 121 -32.01 -31.52 27.41
CA ASN A 121 -31.49 -32.73 28.08
C ASN A 121 -31.79 -32.79 29.60
N HIS A 122 -32.50 -31.80 30.16
CA HIS A 122 -32.80 -31.72 31.60
C HIS A 122 -34.27 -32.02 31.97
N GLN A 123 -35.10 -32.41 31.00
CA GLN A 123 -36.49 -32.86 31.24
C GLN A 123 -36.65 -34.34 30.87
N ARG A 124 -35.96 -35.24 31.57
CA ARG A 124 -36.38 -36.65 31.65
C ARG A 124 -36.88 -36.93 33.07
N PRO A 125 -38.19 -37.12 33.27
CA PRO A 125 -38.73 -37.49 34.56
C PRO A 125 -38.48 -38.98 34.81
N MET A 126 -38.10 -39.33 36.03
CA MET A 126 -38.23 -40.67 36.63
C MET A 126 -39.20 -40.56 37.79
#